data_AF-A0A4Y2QIJ9-F1
#
_entry.id   AF-A0A4Y2QIJ9-F1
#
_cell.length_a   1.000
_cell.length_b   1.000
_cell.length_c   1.000
_cell.angle_alpha   90.00
_cell.angle_beta   90.00
_cell.angle_gamma   90.00
#
_symmetry.space_group_name_H-M   'P 1'
#
loop_
_entity.id
_entity.type
_entity.pdbx_description
1 polymer ?
#
loop_
_entity_poly.entity_id
_entity_poly.type
_entity_poly.pdbx_seq_one_letter_code
_entity_poly.pdbx_strand_id
1 'polypeptide(L)'
;MKLVSLPEHLPDATYEVYTDGSKINEETGLAVCILKDNDNSQNFLFKLKPYNSVFQAELEAIQFAANWAASENSKINLYTDSLSSILTLQSASSRSNFVNKAKTDLFKAKNLVGLSWVKAHVGIQGNELADQKAKLATTTEIKRVQVNLHHSIAATSTIVQRAKDQNISIACVQEMHQVRAAPVGIPSLLKLFVTQREVLKAGIICFNQDLPIMKVVSAINTVGATLPYRGKNLLIINVYCPPKKELQHTLDELENCLMLPHDTVLITGDFNSKSPVWGRDSEDERGRQLMEFVLSKGLAIVKEEDTIPTFEGSRIRSWVDITISDPFLLENIFQWRVDVEPTNSDHNSILHSQHE
;
A
#
# COMPACT_ATOMS: atom_id res chain seq x y z
N MET A 1 -28.26 -4.50 20.80
CA MET A 1 -27.56 -5.16 19.68
C MET A 1 -27.91 -6.63 19.69
N LYS A 2 -28.27 -7.23 18.55
CA LYS A 2 -28.73 -8.64 18.50
C LYS A 2 -27.52 -9.57 18.61
N LEU A 3 -27.66 -10.67 19.36
CA LEU A 3 -26.67 -11.74 19.41
C LEU A 3 -26.38 -12.22 17.98
N VAL A 4 -25.11 -12.40 17.63
CA VAL A 4 -24.70 -13.04 16.38
C VAL A 4 -24.51 -14.52 16.69
N SER A 5 -25.52 -15.32 16.38
CA SER A 5 -25.42 -16.78 16.36
C SER A 5 -25.44 -17.20 14.90
N LEU A 6 -24.28 -17.65 14.42
CA LEU A 6 -24.13 -18.25 13.11
C LEU A 6 -24.24 -19.78 13.25
N PRO A 7 -24.74 -20.49 12.23
CA PRO A 7 -24.62 -21.94 12.20
C PRO A 7 -23.15 -22.35 12.21
N GLU A 8 -22.82 -23.51 12.78
CA GLU A 8 -21.44 -24.02 12.75
C GLU A 8 -21.03 -24.37 11.31
N HIS A 9 -21.95 -24.93 10.53
CA HIS A 9 -21.69 -25.42 9.18
C HIS A 9 -22.88 -25.17 8.25
N LEU A 10 -22.59 -24.75 7.02
CA LEU A 10 -23.53 -24.62 5.92
C LEU A 10 -23.31 -25.78 4.93
N PRO A 11 -24.30 -26.66 4.73
CA PRO A 11 -24.14 -27.86 3.90
C PRO A 11 -23.99 -27.55 2.41
N ASP A 12 -24.35 -26.34 1.98
CA ASP A 12 -24.24 -25.86 0.60
C ASP A 12 -23.22 -24.72 0.46
N ALA A 13 -22.21 -24.69 1.33
CA ALA A 13 -21.07 -23.79 1.19
C ALA A 13 -20.28 -24.11 -0.09
N THR A 14 -19.87 -23.06 -0.80
CA THR A 14 -19.04 -23.16 -2.01
C THR A 14 -17.55 -23.19 -1.65
N TYR A 15 -17.18 -22.61 -0.51
CA TYR A 15 -15.80 -22.46 -0.08
C TYR A 15 -15.62 -22.84 1.39
N GLU A 16 -14.48 -23.44 1.67
CA GLU A 16 -13.97 -23.64 3.03
C GLU A 16 -12.94 -22.53 3.28
N VAL A 17 -13.14 -21.73 4.34
CA VAL A 17 -12.33 -20.56 4.62
C VAL A 17 -11.66 -20.73 5.97
N TYR A 18 -10.35 -20.55 6.04
CA TYR A 18 -9.56 -20.64 7.27
C TYR A 18 -8.96 -19.29 7.59
N THR A 19 -8.96 -18.92 8.86
CA THR A 19 -8.42 -17.64 9.32
C THR A 19 -7.48 -17.82 10.50
N ASP A 20 -6.46 -16.98 10.56
CA ASP A 20 -5.53 -16.93 11.69
C ASP A 20 -4.98 -15.52 11.90
N GLY A 21 -4.61 -15.23 13.14
CA GLY A 21 -3.93 -14.01 13.57
C GLY A 21 -2.59 -14.33 14.22
N SER A 22 -1.52 -13.71 13.75
CA SER A 22 -0.17 -13.94 14.28
C SER A 22 0.47 -12.67 14.81
N LYS A 23 1.35 -12.82 15.80
CA LYS A 23 2.22 -11.75 16.28
C LYS A 23 3.64 -12.25 16.45
N ILE A 24 4.59 -11.65 15.72
CA ILE A 24 6.02 -11.99 15.74
C ILE A 24 6.81 -10.68 15.89
N ASN A 25 7.74 -10.60 16.85
CA ASN A 25 8.61 -9.42 17.04
C ASN A 25 7.86 -8.08 17.10
N GLU A 26 6.76 -8.01 17.86
CA GLU A 26 5.83 -6.87 17.93
C GLU A 26 5.04 -6.55 16.65
N GLU A 27 5.26 -7.28 15.56
CA GLU A 27 4.50 -7.13 14.32
C GLU A 27 3.31 -8.08 14.31
N THR A 28 2.14 -7.55 13.97
CA THR A 28 0.88 -8.32 13.97
C THR A 28 0.42 -8.50 12.54
N GLY A 29 0.04 -9.71 12.17
CA GLY A 29 -0.45 -10.07 10.84
C GLY A 29 -1.69 -10.94 10.95
N LEU A 30 -2.50 -10.95 9.91
CA LEU A 30 -3.66 -11.83 9.81
C LEU A 30 -3.73 -12.44 8.42
N ALA A 31 -4.38 -13.59 8.32
CA ALA A 31 -4.63 -14.23 7.04
C ALA A 31 -6.05 -14.79 6.92
N VAL A 32 -6.54 -14.81 5.68
CA VAL A 32 -7.79 -15.46 5.26
C VAL A 32 -7.49 -16.32 4.05
N CYS A 33 -7.60 -17.64 4.21
CA CYS A 33 -7.29 -18.64 3.20
C CYS A 33 -8.58 -19.29 2.68
N ILE A 34 -8.84 -19.16 1.39
CA ILE A 34 -10.07 -19.62 0.73
C ILE A 34 -9.73 -20.86 -0.09
N LEU A 35 -10.34 -21.98 0.28
CA LEU A 35 -10.20 -23.26 -0.37
C LEU A 35 -11.49 -23.61 -1.12
N LYS A 36 -11.35 -24.14 -2.32
CA LYS A 36 -12.44 -24.69 -3.12
C LYS A 36 -12.08 -26.12 -3.47
N ASP A 37 -12.97 -27.06 -3.19
CA ASP A 37 -12.74 -28.50 -3.41
C ASP A 37 -11.44 -29.00 -2.73
N ASN A 38 -11.13 -28.46 -1.54
CA ASN A 38 -9.88 -28.66 -0.77
C ASN A 38 -8.59 -28.11 -1.40
N ASP A 39 -8.66 -27.51 -2.58
CA ASP A 39 -7.52 -26.83 -3.18
C ASP A 39 -7.49 -25.36 -2.77
N ASN A 40 -6.28 -24.86 -2.47
CA ASN A 40 -6.06 -23.46 -2.16
C ASN A 40 -6.37 -22.58 -3.37
N SER A 41 -7.45 -21.80 -3.29
CA SER A 41 -7.94 -20.95 -4.37
C SER A 41 -7.43 -19.52 -4.26
N GLN A 42 -7.56 -18.91 -3.08
CA GLN A 42 -7.18 -17.50 -2.87
C GLN A 42 -6.74 -17.28 -1.42
N ASN A 43 -5.74 -16.41 -1.23
CA ASN A 43 -5.29 -16.01 0.11
C ASN A 43 -5.25 -14.49 0.22
N PHE A 44 -5.68 -13.98 1.36
CA PHE A 44 -5.55 -12.59 1.75
C PHE A 44 -4.67 -12.51 2.99
N LEU A 45 -3.64 -11.69 2.93
CA LEU A 45 -2.70 -11.45 4.02
C LEU A 45 -2.74 -9.97 4.30
N PHE A 46 -2.86 -9.59 5.57
CA PHE A 46 -2.79 -8.18 5.96
C PHE A 46 -1.90 -8.02 7.17
N LYS A 47 -0.99 -7.06 7.09
CA LYS A 47 -0.23 -6.61 8.26
C LYS A 47 -1.05 -5.55 9.02
N LEU A 48 -1.16 -5.72 10.34
CA LEU A 48 -1.80 -4.79 11.26
C LEU A 48 -0.75 -3.89 11.93
N LYS A 49 -1.21 -2.86 12.64
CA LYS A 49 -0.30 -1.94 13.34
C LYS A 49 0.41 -2.67 14.49
N PRO A 50 1.66 -2.30 14.85
CA PRO A 50 2.44 -3.04 15.85
C PRO A 50 1.76 -3.17 17.23
N TYR A 51 0.94 -2.18 17.61
CA TYR A 51 0.18 -2.19 18.86
C TYR A 51 -1.07 -3.07 18.83
N ASN A 52 -1.44 -3.66 17.70
CA ASN A 52 -2.54 -4.61 17.65
C ASN A 52 -2.19 -5.90 18.40
N SER A 53 -3.20 -6.57 18.93
CA SER A 53 -3.06 -7.88 19.57
C SER A 53 -3.43 -9.01 18.60
N VAL A 54 -2.96 -10.22 18.88
CA VAL A 54 -3.38 -11.44 18.18
C VAL A 54 -4.91 -11.55 18.16
N PHE A 55 -5.57 -11.28 19.29
CA PHE A 55 -7.04 -11.27 19.36
C PHE A 55 -7.71 -10.30 18.37
N GLN A 56 -7.12 -9.12 18.14
CA GLN A 56 -7.65 -8.19 17.14
C GLN A 56 -7.39 -8.70 15.72
N ALA A 57 -6.25 -9.33 15.47
CA ALA A 57 -5.94 -9.96 14.18
C ALA A 57 -6.94 -11.07 13.83
N GLU A 58 -7.20 -11.97 14.77
CA GLU A 58 -8.20 -13.04 14.64
C GLU A 58 -9.59 -12.50 14.32
N LEU A 59 -10.05 -11.51 15.09
CA LEU A 59 -11.38 -10.95 14.92
C LEU A 59 -11.52 -10.19 13.59
N GLU A 60 -10.48 -9.47 13.17
CA GLU A 60 -10.44 -8.78 11.89
C GLU A 60 -10.41 -9.79 10.72
N ALA A 61 -9.71 -10.92 10.86
CA ALA A 61 -9.71 -11.99 9.87
C ALA A 61 -11.11 -12.59 9.66
N ILE A 62 -11.82 -12.86 10.76
CA ILE A 62 -13.21 -13.34 10.76
C ILE A 62 -14.15 -12.29 10.11
N GLN A 63 -13.99 -11.02 10.48
CA GLN A 63 -14.76 -9.92 9.90
C GLN A 63 -14.51 -9.79 8.39
N PHE A 64 -13.25 -9.90 7.96
CA PHE A 64 -12.87 -9.85 6.55
C PHE A 64 -13.52 -10.99 5.75
N ALA A 65 -13.43 -12.23 6.24
CA ALA A 65 -14.04 -13.40 5.59
C ALA A 65 -15.57 -13.23 5.42
N ALA A 66 -16.26 -12.69 6.43
CA ALA A 66 -17.68 -12.41 6.35
C ALA A 66 -18.03 -11.34 5.30
N ASN A 67 -17.22 -10.28 5.20
CA ASN A 67 -17.39 -9.24 4.20
C ASN A 67 -17.10 -9.75 2.78
N TRP A 68 -16.09 -10.60 2.62
CA TRP A 68 -15.78 -11.27 1.36
C TRP A 68 -16.94 -12.17 0.89
N ALA A 69 -17.51 -12.98 1.80
CA ALA A 69 -18.67 -13.81 1.49
C ALA A 69 -19.87 -12.96 1.00
N ALA A 70 -20.09 -11.80 1.64
CA ALA A 70 -21.13 -10.87 1.25
C ALA A 70 -20.86 -10.19 -0.11
N SER A 71 -19.62 -9.81 -0.41
CA SER A 71 -19.27 -9.16 -1.69
C SER A 71 -19.34 -10.13 -2.87
N GLU A 72 -18.90 -11.37 -2.68
CA GLU A 72 -18.97 -12.43 -3.70
C GLU A 72 -20.34 -13.12 -3.75
N ASN A 73 -21.27 -12.73 -2.85
CA ASN A 73 -22.57 -13.38 -2.66
C ASN A 73 -22.46 -14.92 -2.59
N SER A 74 -21.44 -15.40 -1.87
CA SER A 74 -21.04 -16.80 -1.81
C SER A 74 -21.20 -17.35 -0.40
N LYS A 75 -21.66 -18.61 -0.29
CA LYS A 75 -21.75 -19.30 1.00
C LYS A 75 -20.41 -19.92 1.38
N ILE A 76 -19.98 -19.72 2.61
CA ILE A 76 -18.70 -20.19 3.14
C ILE A 76 -18.86 -20.92 4.47
N ASN A 77 -17.98 -21.90 4.71
CA ASN A 77 -17.70 -22.43 6.04
C ASN A 77 -16.40 -21.81 6.54
N LEU A 78 -16.49 -20.95 7.55
CA LEU A 78 -15.38 -20.25 8.15
C LEU A 78 -14.87 -20.99 9.40
N TYR A 79 -13.57 -21.28 9.43
CA TYR A 79 -12.88 -21.95 10.51
C TYR A 79 -11.81 -21.04 11.12
N THR A 80 -11.79 -20.97 12.45
CA THR A 80 -10.78 -20.26 13.24
C THR A 80 -10.43 -21.10 14.46
N ASP A 81 -9.18 -21.07 14.90
CA ASP A 81 -8.79 -21.67 16.19
C ASP A 81 -8.90 -20.70 17.38
N SER A 82 -9.35 -19.48 17.12
CA SER A 82 -9.57 -18.44 18.12
C SER A 82 -10.94 -18.58 18.81
N LEU A 83 -11.02 -19.51 19.77
CA LEU A 83 -12.22 -19.69 20.60
C LEU A 83 -12.63 -18.38 21.31
N SER A 84 -11.66 -17.57 21.71
CA SER A 84 -11.89 -16.25 22.33
C SER A 84 -12.63 -15.29 21.40
N SER A 85 -12.32 -15.30 20.10
CA SER A 85 -13.01 -14.50 19.08
C SER A 85 -14.45 -14.95 18.88
N ILE A 86 -14.69 -16.26 18.79
CA ILE A 86 -16.05 -16.83 18.68
C ILE A 86 -16.90 -16.46 19.90
N LEU A 87 -16.39 -16.70 21.11
CA LEU A 87 -17.11 -16.36 22.35
C LEU A 87 -17.39 -14.85 22.45
N THR A 88 -16.45 -14.02 21.99
CA THR A 88 -16.65 -12.57 21.98
C THR A 88 -17.75 -12.16 21.00
N LEU A 89 -17.81 -12.78 19.81
CA LEU A 89 -18.87 -12.53 18.82
C LEU A 89 -20.26 -12.98 19.32
N GLN A 90 -20.33 -14.09 20.04
CA GLN A 90 -21.56 -14.64 20.63
C GLN A 90 -22.01 -13.91 21.90
N SER A 91 -21.11 -13.19 22.59
CA SER A 91 -21.46 -12.46 23.81
C SER A 91 -22.47 -11.34 23.54
N ALA A 92 -23.09 -10.81 24.61
CA ALA A 92 -23.90 -9.59 24.54
C ALA A 92 -23.06 -8.37 24.07
N SER A 93 -23.68 -7.20 23.93
CA SER A 93 -23.01 -5.98 23.45
C SER A 93 -21.65 -5.75 24.13
N SER A 94 -20.59 -5.58 23.31
CA SER A 94 -19.25 -5.27 23.81
C SER A 94 -19.11 -3.76 24.03
N ARG A 95 -18.22 -3.34 24.93
CA ARG A 95 -17.81 -1.93 25.05
C ARG A 95 -16.91 -1.48 23.89
N SER A 96 -16.36 -2.44 23.13
CA SER A 96 -15.46 -2.17 22.02
C SER A 96 -16.23 -1.90 20.73
N ASN A 97 -16.06 -0.70 20.16
CA ASN A 97 -16.61 -0.34 18.85
C ASN A 97 -16.13 -1.27 17.74
N PHE A 98 -14.87 -1.72 17.82
CA PHE A 98 -14.28 -2.69 16.90
C PHE A 98 -15.06 -4.02 16.89
N VAL A 99 -15.30 -4.59 18.08
CA VAL A 99 -16.09 -5.83 18.21
C VAL A 99 -17.53 -5.63 17.71
N ASN A 100 -18.14 -4.49 18.02
CA ASN A 100 -19.51 -4.18 17.60
C ASN A 100 -19.61 -4.03 16.08
N LYS A 101 -18.58 -3.48 15.42
CA LYS A 101 -18.48 -3.42 13.96
C LYS A 101 -18.41 -4.83 13.35
N ALA A 102 -17.51 -5.68 13.85
CA ALA A 102 -17.41 -7.07 13.40
C ALA A 102 -18.75 -7.83 13.56
N LYS A 103 -19.42 -7.70 14.71
CA LYS A 103 -20.76 -8.27 14.93
C LYS A 103 -21.78 -7.77 13.91
N THR A 104 -21.75 -6.49 13.56
CA THR A 104 -22.68 -5.90 12.59
C THR A 104 -22.46 -6.48 11.20
N ASP A 105 -21.21 -6.64 10.78
CA ASP A 105 -20.86 -7.18 9.46
C ASP A 105 -21.18 -8.68 9.37
N LEU A 106 -20.86 -9.47 10.39
CA LEU A 106 -21.28 -10.88 10.46
C LEU A 106 -22.81 -11.02 10.45
N PHE A 107 -23.54 -10.13 11.11
CA PHE A 107 -25.00 -10.17 11.09
C PHE A 107 -25.57 -9.92 9.70
N LYS A 108 -24.94 -9.05 8.89
CA LYS A 108 -25.33 -8.86 7.48
C LYS A 108 -25.07 -10.12 6.66
N ALA A 109 -23.97 -10.82 6.92
CA ALA A 109 -23.56 -12.04 6.22
C ALA A 109 -24.13 -13.34 6.84
N LYS A 110 -25.08 -13.27 7.78
CA LYS A 110 -25.51 -14.42 8.60
C LYS A 110 -26.07 -15.63 7.85
N ASN A 111 -26.55 -15.45 6.62
CA ASN A 111 -27.07 -16.52 5.77
C ASN A 111 -26.00 -17.08 4.81
N LEU A 112 -24.82 -16.47 4.80
CA LEU A 112 -23.70 -16.80 3.92
C LEU A 112 -22.54 -17.45 4.68
N VAL A 113 -22.46 -17.28 6.01
CA VAL A 113 -21.31 -17.72 6.80
C VAL A 113 -21.73 -18.73 7.85
N GLY A 114 -21.19 -19.94 7.75
CA GLY A 114 -21.04 -20.85 8.89
C GLY A 114 -19.75 -20.54 9.64
N LEU A 115 -19.75 -20.58 10.97
CA LEU A 115 -18.56 -20.27 11.79
C LEU A 115 -18.29 -21.41 12.78
N SER A 116 -17.17 -22.10 12.59
CA SER A 116 -16.74 -23.25 13.38
C SER A 116 -15.38 -23.00 14.05
N TRP A 117 -15.24 -23.52 15.27
CA TRP A 117 -13.93 -23.60 15.91
C TRP A 117 -13.17 -24.83 15.42
N VAL A 118 -11.88 -24.68 15.12
CA VAL A 118 -10.96 -25.79 14.83
C VAL A 118 -9.81 -25.80 15.81
N LYS A 119 -9.21 -26.96 16.04
CA LYS A 119 -8.08 -27.06 16.94
C LYS A 119 -6.79 -26.64 16.23
N ALA A 120 -6.02 -25.76 16.86
CA ALA A 120 -4.69 -25.37 16.38
C ALA A 120 -3.71 -26.57 16.33
N HIS A 121 -2.83 -26.58 15.32
CA HIS A 121 -1.66 -27.46 15.23
C HIS A 121 -1.94 -28.98 15.29
N VAL A 122 -2.99 -29.45 14.60
CA VAL A 122 -3.33 -30.89 14.53
C VAL A 122 -3.32 -31.48 13.11
N GLY A 123 -2.67 -30.85 12.13
CA GLY A 123 -2.61 -31.38 10.76
C GLY A 123 -3.76 -30.96 9.85
N ILE A 124 -4.62 -30.02 10.27
CA ILE A 124 -5.68 -29.49 9.39
C ILE A 124 -5.03 -28.57 8.37
N GLN A 125 -4.91 -29.03 7.12
CA GLN A 125 -4.19 -28.34 6.04
C GLN A 125 -4.58 -26.87 5.90
N GLY A 126 -5.88 -26.55 5.91
CA GLY A 126 -6.36 -25.17 5.80
C GLY A 126 -5.97 -24.29 6.99
N ASN A 127 -6.00 -24.82 8.22
CA ASN A 127 -5.60 -24.08 9.42
C ASN A 127 -4.08 -23.87 9.47
N GLU A 128 -3.30 -24.88 9.06
CA GLU A 128 -1.84 -24.75 8.95
C GLU A 128 -1.43 -23.74 7.88
N LEU A 129 -2.17 -23.72 6.75
CA LEU A 129 -1.99 -22.70 5.74
C LEU A 129 -2.29 -21.30 6.30
N ALA A 130 -3.42 -21.13 7.00
CA ALA A 130 -3.78 -19.85 7.63
C ALA A 130 -2.70 -19.37 8.61
N ASP A 131 -2.22 -20.25 9.50
CA ASP A 131 -1.11 -19.96 10.43
C ASP A 131 0.18 -19.53 9.71
N GLN A 132 0.57 -20.26 8.67
CA GLN A 132 1.74 -19.89 7.85
C GLN A 132 1.56 -18.53 7.16
N LYS A 133 0.36 -18.26 6.63
CA LYS A 133 0.06 -17.01 5.95
C LYS A 133 -0.05 -15.84 6.92
N ALA A 134 -0.60 -16.02 8.12
CA ALA A 134 -0.67 -14.97 9.13
C ALA A 134 0.72 -14.61 9.66
N LYS A 135 1.59 -15.60 9.84
CA LYS A 135 3.01 -15.38 10.16
C LYS A 135 3.72 -14.63 9.03
N LEU A 136 3.50 -15.02 7.78
CA LEU A 136 4.03 -14.28 6.62
C LEU A 136 3.50 -12.85 6.57
N ALA A 137 2.23 -12.63 6.94
CA ALA A 137 1.62 -11.32 6.98
C ALA A 137 2.30 -10.37 7.99
N THR A 138 2.97 -10.89 9.02
CA THR A 138 3.77 -10.05 9.96
C THR A 138 4.98 -9.41 9.27
N THR A 139 5.42 -9.94 8.13
CA THR A 139 6.60 -9.48 7.39
C THR A 139 6.31 -8.95 5.98
N THR A 140 5.09 -9.09 5.45
CA THR A 140 4.71 -8.55 4.14
C THR A 140 4.54 -7.03 4.19
N GLU A 141 5.38 -6.33 3.45
CA GLU A 141 5.34 -4.88 3.27
C GLU A 141 5.64 -4.54 1.81
N ILE A 142 4.91 -3.57 1.27
CA ILE A 142 5.27 -2.94 0.01
C ILE A 142 6.16 -1.75 0.35
N LYS A 143 7.48 -2.01 0.32
CA LYS A 143 8.50 -0.97 0.43
C LYS A 143 8.60 -0.18 -0.86
N ARG A 144 8.51 1.15 -0.73
CA ARG A 144 8.63 2.08 -1.85
C ARG A 144 9.71 3.10 -1.60
N VAL A 145 10.42 3.42 -2.68
CA VAL A 145 11.42 4.48 -2.70
C VAL A 145 11.06 5.52 -3.75
N GLN A 146 11.19 6.79 -3.41
CA GLN A 146 11.08 7.93 -4.31
C GLN A 146 12.45 8.60 -4.40
N VAL A 147 12.95 8.86 -5.62
CA VAL A 147 14.25 9.52 -5.80
C VAL A 147 14.38 10.16 -7.18
N ASN A 148 14.87 11.41 -7.22
CA ASN A 148 15.33 12.03 -8.45
C ASN A 148 16.77 11.58 -8.73
N LEU A 149 16.99 10.96 -9.90
CA LEU A 149 18.27 10.37 -10.28
C LEU A 149 19.23 11.37 -10.95
N HIS A 150 18.79 12.60 -11.22
CA HIS A 150 19.58 13.67 -11.86
C HIS A 150 20.37 13.18 -13.09
N HIS A 151 19.73 12.37 -13.93
CA HIS A 151 20.30 11.76 -15.12
C HIS A 151 21.60 10.95 -14.89
N SER A 152 21.82 10.47 -13.66
CA SER A 152 23.01 9.72 -13.26
C SER A 152 22.83 8.21 -13.44
N ILE A 153 23.68 7.59 -14.28
CA ILE A 153 23.72 6.12 -14.42
C ILE A 153 24.11 5.47 -13.09
N ALA A 154 25.03 6.10 -12.34
CA ALA A 154 25.45 5.61 -11.04
C ALA A 154 24.27 5.58 -10.05
N ALA A 155 23.42 6.61 -10.05
CA ALA A 155 22.22 6.65 -9.23
C ALA A 155 21.22 5.54 -9.61
N THR A 156 21.02 5.30 -10.91
CA THR A 156 20.21 4.16 -11.38
C THR A 156 20.76 2.82 -10.90
N SER A 157 22.08 2.61 -10.99
CA SER A 157 22.70 1.37 -10.51
C SER A 157 22.55 1.20 -8.99
N THR A 158 22.71 2.28 -8.24
CA THR A 158 22.52 2.29 -6.79
C THR A 158 21.11 1.90 -6.40
N ILE A 159 20.08 2.49 -7.03
CA ILE A 159 18.69 2.16 -6.66
C ILE A 159 18.30 0.72 -7.03
N VAL A 160 18.81 0.21 -8.16
CA VAL A 160 18.58 -1.19 -8.57
C VAL A 160 19.24 -2.17 -7.61
N GLN A 161 20.46 -1.87 -7.13
CA GLN A 161 21.15 -2.71 -6.16
C GLN A 161 20.47 -2.63 -4.78
N ARG A 162 20.18 -1.42 -4.32
CA ARG A 162 19.49 -1.17 -3.06
C ARG A 162 18.14 -1.87 -2.99
N ALA A 163 17.42 -1.93 -4.11
CA ALA A 163 16.14 -2.62 -4.15
C ALA A 163 16.24 -4.10 -3.82
N LYS A 164 17.34 -4.76 -4.23
CA LYS A 164 17.62 -6.15 -3.87
C LYS A 164 18.02 -6.26 -2.39
N ASP A 165 18.90 -5.37 -1.94
CA ASP A 165 19.46 -5.44 -0.58
C ASP A 165 18.41 -5.17 0.50
N GLN A 166 17.39 -4.37 0.19
CA GLN A 166 16.36 -3.93 1.16
C GLN A 166 14.96 -4.46 0.88
N ASN A 167 14.80 -5.33 -0.12
CA ASN A 167 13.51 -5.83 -0.60
C ASN A 167 12.53 -4.69 -0.96
N ILE A 168 13.01 -3.67 -1.66
CA ILE A 168 12.15 -2.59 -2.17
C ILE A 168 11.31 -3.16 -3.31
N SER A 169 10.00 -2.98 -3.24
CA SER A 169 9.08 -3.54 -4.24
C SER A 169 8.90 -2.60 -5.44
N ILE A 170 8.84 -1.28 -5.20
CA ILE A 170 8.59 -0.27 -6.24
C ILE A 170 9.50 0.94 -6.03
N ALA A 171 10.08 1.48 -7.11
CA ALA A 171 10.71 2.81 -7.11
C ALA A 171 9.95 3.80 -8.00
N CYS A 172 9.70 5.00 -7.48
CA CYS A 172 9.22 6.16 -8.22
C CYS A 172 10.42 7.08 -8.49
N VAL A 173 10.93 7.05 -9.71
CA VAL A 173 12.17 7.74 -10.09
C VAL A 173 11.89 8.95 -10.98
N GLN A 174 12.66 10.03 -10.81
CA GLN A 174 12.63 11.20 -11.69
C GLN A 174 13.98 11.38 -12.39
N GLU A 175 13.99 12.08 -13.52
CA GLU A 175 15.18 12.38 -14.34
C GLU A 175 16.08 11.15 -14.59
N MET A 176 15.53 10.07 -15.16
CA MET A 176 16.35 8.91 -15.50
C MET A 176 17.41 9.25 -16.55
N HIS A 177 18.56 8.57 -16.50
CA HIS A 177 19.54 8.62 -17.59
C HIS A 177 18.99 7.91 -18.84
N GLN A 178 19.13 8.54 -20.01
CA GLN A 178 18.64 8.00 -21.28
C GLN A 178 19.67 8.07 -22.40
N VAL A 179 19.67 7.05 -23.27
CA VAL A 179 20.43 7.02 -24.52
C VAL A 179 19.45 6.75 -25.65
N ARG A 180 19.41 7.62 -26.67
CA ARG A 180 18.46 7.52 -27.80
C ARG A 180 16.99 7.36 -27.34
N ALA A 181 16.59 8.15 -26.33
CA ALA A 181 15.27 8.12 -25.69
C ALA A 181 14.87 6.79 -25.02
N ALA A 182 15.83 5.91 -24.73
CA ALA A 182 15.64 4.71 -23.94
C ALA A 182 16.36 4.83 -22.59
N PRO A 183 15.76 4.35 -21.47
CA PRO A 183 16.40 4.39 -20.16
C PRO A 183 17.59 3.44 -20.13
N VAL A 184 18.65 3.81 -19.40
CA VAL A 184 19.86 3.00 -19.24
C VAL A 184 20.06 2.59 -17.78
N GLY A 185 20.54 1.37 -17.56
CA GLY A 185 20.89 0.86 -16.23
C GLY A 185 19.76 0.11 -15.52
N ILE A 186 18.57 0.02 -16.11
CA ILE A 186 17.44 -0.75 -15.58
C ILE A 186 17.39 -2.13 -16.26
N PRO A 187 17.46 -3.24 -15.50
CA PRO A 187 17.36 -4.59 -16.05
C PRO A 187 16.06 -4.80 -16.85
N SER A 188 16.16 -5.44 -18.02
CA SER A 188 15.03 -5.66 -18.94
C SER A 188 13.92 -6.55 -18.38
N LEU A 189 14.20 -7.34 -17.35
CA LEU A 189 13.22 -8.20 -16.66
C LEU A 189 12.26 -7.42 -15.76
N LEU A 190 12.59 -6.17 -15.43
CA LEU A 190 11.77 -5.34 -14.56
C LEU A 190 10.64 -4.67 -15.34
N LYS A 191 9.46 -4.58 -14.73
CA LYS A 191 8.38 -3.76 -15.28
C LYS A 191 8.77 -2.29 -15.07
N LEU A 192 8.91 -1.55 -16.17
CA LEU A 192 9.23 -0.13 -16.17
C LEU A 192 8.12 0.64 -16.89
N PHE A 193 7.51 1.58 -16.17
CA PHE A 193 6.53 2.51 -16.72
C PHE A 193 7.14 3.91 -16.74
N VAL A 194 7.00 4.63 -17.85
CA VAL A 194 7.60 5.96 -18.02
C VAL A 194 6.61 6.97 -18.59
N THR A 195 6.94 8.25 -18.45
CA THR A 195 6.29 9.36 -19.16
C THR A 195 6.40 9.21 -20.68
N GLN A 196 5.69 10.04 -21.43
CA GLN A 196 5.75 10.06 -22.89
C GLN A 196 7.18 10.26 -23.40
N ARG A 197 7.42 9.83 -24.65
CA ARG A 197 8.75 9.78 -25.30
C ARG A 197 9.41 11.16 -25.38
N GLU A 198 10.72 11.16 -25.66
CA GLU A 198 11.66 12.28 -25.84
C GLU A 198 12.49 12.64 -24.60
N VAL A 199 11.88 12.84 -23.42
CA VAL A 199 12.60 13.07 -22.16
C VAL A 199 11.94 12.24 -21.06
N LEU A 200 12.64 11.21 -20.57
CA LEU A 200 12.16 10.34 -19.49
C LEU A 200 12.16 11.08 -18.14
N LYS A 201 11.16 11.95 -17.95
CA LYS A 201 11.02 12.82 -16.79
C LYS A 201 10.69 12.06 -15.51
N ALA A 202 9.77 11.10 -15.58
CA ALA A 202 9.37 10.28 -14.45
C ALA A 202 9.17 8.82 -14.85
N GLY A 203 9.37 7.91 -13.90
CA GLY A 203 9.24 6.48 -14.11
C GLY A 203 8.84 5.71 -12.85
N ILE A 204 8.17 4.58 -13.03
CA ILE A 204 7.83 3.63 -11.97
C ILE A 204 8.51 2.30 -12.32
N ILE A 205 9.43 1.87 -11.46
CA ILE A 205 10.15 0.59 -11.57
C ILE A 205 9.51 -0.39 -10.59
N CYS A 206 9.06 -1.55 -11.08
CA CYS A 206 8.58 -2.63 -10.21
C CYS A 206 9.65 -3.72 -10.10
N PHE A 207 10.18 -3.89 -8.89
CA PHE A 207 11.19 -4.91 -8.55
C PHE A 207 10.57 -6.25 -8.16
N ASN A 208 9.41 -6.22 -7.48
CA ASN A 208 8.66 -7.43 -7.19
C ASN A 208 7.87 -7.84 -8.44
N GLN A 209 8.25 -8.96 -9.07
CA GLN A 209 7.61 -9.43 -10.31
C GLN A 209 6.19 -9.96 -10.09
N ASP A 210 5.90 -10.45 -8.88
CA ASP A 210 4.61 -11.00 -8.50
C ASP A 210 3.57 -9.92 -8.22
N LEU A 211 3.99 -8.66 -8.02
CA LEU A 211 3.05 -7.53 -7.89
C LEU A 211 2.29 -7.32 -9.21
N PRO A 212 0.95 -7.41 -9.19
CA PRO A 212 0.12 -7.21 -10.38
C PRO A 212 -0.11 -5.72 -10.63
N ILE A 213 0.99 -4.99 -10.85
CA ILE A 213 0.99 -3.56 -11.19
C ILE A 213 0.81 -3.36 -12.71
N MET A 214 -0.04 -2.40 -13.09
CA MET A 214 -0.35 -2.09 -14.50
C MET A 214 -0.27 -0.59 -14.76
N LYS A 215 0.36 -0.18 -15.87
CA LYS A 215 0.36 1.22 -16.30
C LYS A 215 -1.03 1.63 -16.77
N VAL A 216 -1.55 2.73 -16.25
CA VAL A 216 -2.85 3.29 -16.64
C VAL A 216 -2.76 4.64 -17.33
N VAL A 217 -1.67 5.39 -17.11
CA VAL A 217 -1.48 6.71 -17.72
C VAL A 217 -0.02 7.01 -18.00
N SER A 218 0.24 7.72 -19.09
CA SER A 218 1.55 8.21 -19.50
C SER A 218 1.35 9.56 -20.20
N ALA A 219 1.71 10.63 -19.49
CA ALA A 219 1.63 12.02 -19.92
C ALA A 219 3.05 12.60 -20.04
N ILE A 220 3.18 13.91 -20.24
CA ILE A 220 4.48 14.55 -20.47
C ILE A 220 5.30 14.60 -19.18
N ASN A 221 4.69 15.00 -18.06
CA ASN A 221 5.36 15.13 -16.76
C ASN A 221 4.99 14.00 -15.79
N THR A 222 3.92 13.25 -16.11
CA THR A 222 3.28 12.31 -15.19
C THR A 222 3.19 10.90 -15.77
N VAL A 223 3.45 9.89 -14.95
CA VAL A 223 3.17 8.48 -15.25
C VAL A 223 2.39 7.89 -14.09
N GLY A 224 1.41 7.03 -14.39
CA GLY A 224 0.61 6.39 -13.35
C GLY A 224 0.36 4.92 -13.61
N ALA A 225 0.30 4.16 -12.52
CA ALA A 225 0.10 2.73 -12.51
C ALA A 225 -0.83 2.33 -11.37
N THR A 226 -1.62 1.28 -11.57
CA THR A 226 -2.53 0.74 -10.55
C THR A 226 -2.05 -0.61 -10.06
N LEU A 227 -2.29 -0.92 -8.78
CA LEU A 227 -2.16 -2.26 -8.23
C LEU A 227 -3.28 -2.56 -7.21
N PRO A 228 -3.66 -3.84 -7.03
CA PRO A 228 -4.43 -4.28 -5.87
C PRO A 228 -3.68 -3.96 -4.57
N TYR A 229 -4.40 -3.40 -3.60
CA TYR A 229 -3.90 -3.04 -2.28
C TYR A 229 -5.03 -3.21 -1.27
N ARG A 230 -4.89 -4.17 -0.34
CA ARG A 230 -5.89 -4.41 0.73
C ARG A 230 -7.36 -4.52 0.26
N GLY A 231 -7.60 -5.24 -0.84
CA GLY A 231 -8.93 -5.40 -1.44
C GLY A 231 -9.46 -4.16 -2.19
N LYS A 232 -8.62 -3.15 -2.38
CA LYS A 232 -8.88 -1.92 -3.11
C LYS A 232 -7.93 -1.78 -4.31
N ASN A 233 -8.25 -0.89 -5.24
CA ASN A 233 -7.35 -0.50 -6.33
C ASN A 233 -6.57 0.77 -5.95
N LEU A 234 -5.26 0.64 -5.75
CA LEU A 234 -4.34 1.75 -5.48
C LEU A 234 -3.78 2.32 -6.77
N LEU A 235 -4.00 3.61 -7.00
CA LEU A 235 -3.38 4.39 -8.06
C LEU A 235 -2.08 5.04 -7.56
N ILE A 236 -0.95 4.67 -8.14
CA ILE A 236 0.34 5.35 -7.94
C ILE A 236 0.56 6.30 -9.11
N ILE A 237 0.81 7.56 -8.80
CA ILE A 237 1.19 8.58 -9.77
C ILE A 237 2.59 9.07 -9.43
N ASN A 238 3.49 9.06 -10.40
CA ASN A 238 4.83 9.62 -10.27
C ASN A 238 5.00 10.81 -11.21
N VAL A 239 5.56 11.89 -10.69
CA VAL A 239 5.61 13.21 -11.32
C VAL A 239 7.03 13.77 -11.31
N TYR A 240 7.38 14.50 -12.37
CA TYR A 240 8.47 15.46 -12.33
C TYR A 240 8.01 16.80 -12.90
N CYS A 241 8.06 17.83 -12.08
CA CYS A 241 7.70 19.20 -12.44
C CYS A 241 8.97 20.01 -12.74
N PRO A 242 9.27 20.36 -14.00
CA PRO A 242 10.47 21.13 -14.31
C PRO A 242 10.44 22.51 -13.63
N PRO A 243 11.52 22.96 -12.96
CA PRO A 243 11.52 24.19 -12.17
C PRO A 243 11.32 25.47 -12.99
N LYS A 244 11.63 25.42 -14.30
CA LYS A 244 11.52 26.55 -15.24
C LYS A 244 10.23 26.52 -16.07
N LYS A 245 9.29 25.63 -15.77
CA LYS A 245 8.02 25.49 -16.48
C LYS A 245 6.86 25.77 -15.53
N GLU A 246 5.76 26.29 -16.09
CA GLU A 246 4.52 26.52 -15.37
C GLU A 246 4.02 25.23 -14.70
N LEU A 247 3.66 25.31 -13.41
CA LEU A 247 3.17 24.16 -12.65
C LEU A 247 1.79 23.69 -13.15
N GLN A 248 0.97 24.62 -13.65
CA GLN A 248 -0.43 24.37 -14.05
C GLN A 248 -0.57 23.18 -15.00
N HIS A 249 0.30 23.07 -16.01
CA HIS A 249 0.24 21.94 -16.95
C HIS A 249 0.37 20.59 -16.26
N THR A 250 1.22 20.49 -15.22
CA THR A 250 1.35 19.25 -14.46
C THR A 250 0.16 19.02 -13.52
N LEU A 251 -0.43 20.09 -12.97
CA LEU A 251 -1.66 19.97 -12.16
C LEU A 251 -2.83 19.48 -13.02
N ASP A 252 -2.95 19.94 -14.26
CA ASP A 252 -3.95 19.46 -15.21
C ASP A 252 -3.73 17.97 -15.55
N GLU A 253 -2.48 17.54 -15.74
CA GLU A 253 -2.15 16.12 -15.91
C GLU A 253 -2.54 15.29 -14.67
N LEU A 254 -2.26 15.80 -13.47
CA LEU A 254 -2.64 15.15 -12.22
C LEU A 254 -4.15 15.04 -12.06
N GLU A 255 -4.90 16.09 -12.37
CA GLU A 255 -6.36 16.06 -12.34
C GLU A 255 -6.92 15.00 -13.29
N ASN A 256 -6.39 14.90 -14.50
CA ASN A 256 -6.78 13.84 -15.44
C ASN A 256 -6.47 12.44 -14.91
N CYS A 257 -5.34 12.26 -14.20
CA CYS A 257 -5.00 10.98 -13.58
C CYS A 257 -5.99 10.62 -12.45
N LEU A 258 -6.42 11.60 -11.65
CA LEU A 258 -7.39 11.41 -10.57
C LEU A 258 -8.82 11.09 -11.08
N MET A 259 -9.09 11.29 -12.37
CA MET A 259 -10.37 10.86 -12.98
C MET A 259 -10.40 9.37 -13.35
N LEU A 260 -9.26 8.67 -13.30
CA LEU A 260 -9.18 7.24 -13.58
C LEU A 260 -9.84 6.42 -12.44
N PRO A 261 -10.43 5.24 -12.72
CA PRO A 261 -11.00 4.40 -11.67
C PRO A 261 -9.96 3.94 -10.64
N HIS A 262 -10.12 4.37 -9.39
CA HIS A 262 -9.29 3.98 -8.25
C HIS A 262 -10.07 4.13 -6.94
N ASP A 263 -9.64 3.40 -5.91
CA ASP A 263 -10.23 3.49 -4.57
C ASP A 263 -9.36 4.31 -3.61
N THR A 264 -8.06 4.42 -3.92
CA THR A 264 -7.04 5.10 -3.11
C THR A 264 -5.87 5.52 -4.01
N VAL A 265 -5.15 6.58 -3.63
CA VAL A 265 -4.14 7.23 -4.47
C VAL A 265 -2.88 7.62 -3.68
N LEU A 266 -1.73 7.41 -4.32
CA LEU A 266 -0.41 7.87 -3.90
C LEU A 266 0.21 8.68 -5.02
N ILE A 267 0.50 9.96 -4.78
CA ILE A 267 1.24 10.81 -5.70
C ILE A 267 2.63 11.04 -5.12
N THR A 268 3.65 10.78 -5.92
CA THR A 268 5.06 11.00 -5.57
C THR A 268 5.72 11.81 -6.67
N GLY A 269 6.76 12.56 -6.35
CA GLY A 269 7.50 13.26 -7.38
C GLY A 269 8.34 14.41 -6.89
N ASP A 270 9.16 14.92 -7.80
CA ASP A 270 9.87 16.19 -7.63
C ASP A 270 8.98 17.31 -8.18
N PHE A 271 8.43 18.12 -7.28
CA PHE A 271 7.52 19.20 -7.64
C PHE A 271 8.25 20.52 -7.89
N ASN A 272 9.54 20.61 -7.53
CA ASN A 272 10.30 21.86 -7.57
C ASN A 272 9.52 23.04 -6.96
N SER A 273 8.89 22.82 -5.79
CA SER A 273 8.03 23.79 -5.10
C SER A 273 8.37 23.86 -3.62
N LYS A 274 8.19 25.03 -3.01
CA LYS A 274 8.53 25.29 -1.61
C LYS A 274 7.29 25.67 -0.82
N SER A 275 7.06 24.99 0.29
CA SER A 275 6.03 25.33 1.27
C SER A 275 6.52 25.01 2.68
N PRO A 276 6.12 25.79 3.69
CA PRO A 276 6.30 25.44 5.10
C PRO A 276 5.66 24.10 5.49
N VAL A 277 4.74 23.56 4.67
CA VAL A 277 4.07 22.29 4.96
C VAL A 277 5.03 21.10 4.83
N TRP A 278 5.86 21.04 3.79
CA TRP A 278 6.80 19.92 3.56
C TRP A 278 8.28 20.31 3.69
N GLY A 279 8.59 21.60 3.78
CA GLY A 279 9.93 22.14 3.94
C GLY A 279 9.99 23.24 4.98
N ARG A 280 11.16 23.86 5.14
CA ARG A 280 11.37 24.91 6.15
C ARG A 280 11.26 26.31 5.55
N ASP A 281 10.57 27.19 6.29
CA ASP A 281 10.67 28.67 6.30
C ASP A 281 10.61 29.42 4.97
N SER A 282 10.12 28.77 3.91
CA SER A 282 9.96 29.41 2.60
C SER A 282 8.72 28.87 1.87
N GLU A 283 7.97 29.80 1.30
CA GLU A 283 6.84 29.51 0.42
C GLU A 283 7.05 30.20 -0.92
N ASP A 284 6.88 29.47 -2.01
CA ASP A 284 6.85 30.04 -3.35
C ASP A 284 5.45 29.90 -4.00
N GLU A 285 5.27 30.53 -5.15
CA GLU A 285 4.00 30.48 -5.90
C GLU A 285 3.58 29.03 -6.21
N ARG A 286 4.56 28.20 -6.58
CA ARG A 286 4.35 26.80 -6.91
C ARG A 286 3.87 26.01 -5.69
N GLY A 287 4.42 26.30 -4.51
CA GLY A 287 4.00 25.70 -3.25
C GLY A 287 2.57 26.07 -2.89
N ARG A 288 2.17 27.33 -3.09
CA ARG A 288 0.78 27.78 -2.89
C ARG A 288 -0.19 27.09 -3.84
N GLN A 289 0.13 27.07 -5.13
CA GLN A 289 -0.67 26.37 -6.16
C GLN A 289 -0.81 24.87 -5.86
N LEU A 290 0.29 24.21 -5.47
CA LEU A 290 0.26 22.79 -5.13
C LEU A 290 -0.58 22.53 -3.87
N MET A 291 -0.48 23.39 -2.84
CA MET A 291 -1.29 23.26 -1.63
C MET A 291 -2.78 23.43 -1.93
N GLU A 292 -3.14 24.44 -2.74
CA GLU A 292 -4.52 24.65 -3.18
C GLU A 292 -5.05 23.43 -3.94
N PHE A 293 -4.25 22.86 -4.85
CA PHE A 293 -4.58 21.62 -5.54
C PHE A 293 -4.82 20.46 -4.55
N VAL A 294 -3.88 20.20 -3.64
CA VAL A 294 -3.97 19.11 -2.65
C VAL A 294 -5.24 19.23 -1.81
N LEU A 295 -5.54 20.42 -1.30
CA LEU A 295 -6.73 20.69 -0.50
C LEU A 295 -8.01 20.53 -1.32
N SER A 296 -8.04 21.05 -2.56
CA SER A 296 -9.22 20.96 -3.45
C SER A 296 -9.59 19.52 -3.80
N LYS A 297 -8.63 18.59 -3.77
CA LYS A 297 -8.83 17.17 -4.06
C LYS A 297 -9.02 16.31 -2.81
N GLY A 298 -9.04 16.91 -1.61
CA GLY A 298 -9.18 16.18 -0.36
C GLY A 298 -8.00 15.25 -0.05
N LEU A 299 -6.81 15.61 -0.57
CA LEU A 299 -5.56 14.87 -0.36
C LEU A 299 -4.77 15.47 0.82
N ALA A 300 -3.74 14.76 1.26
CA ALA A 300 -2.87 15.16 2.35
C ALA A 300 -1.40 14.97 1.98
N ILE A 301 -0.53 15.83 2.51
CA ILE A 301 0.92 15.68 2.42
C ILE A 301 1.36 14.59 3.39
N VAL A 302 2.10 13.61 2.89
CA VAL A 302 2.74 12.58 3.70
C VAL A 302 4.13 13.07 4.07
N LYS A 303 4.39 13.21 5.37
CA LYS A 303 5.70 13.61 5.90
C LYS A 303 5.86 13.17 7.34
N GLU A 304 7.12 13.08 7.77
CA GLU A 304 7.51 13.11 9.18
C GLU A 304 8.03 14.51 9.56
N GLU A 305 8.09 14.79 10.85
CA GLU A 305 8.73 16.01 11.37
C GLU A 305 10.26 15.89 11.34
N ASP A 306 10.94 17.04 11.29
CA ASP A 306 12.41 17.14 11.40
C ASP A 306 13.25 16.29 10.43
N THR A 307 12.85 16.24 9.16
CA THR A 307 13.63 15.53 8.13
C THR A 307 14.83 16.31 7.62
N ILE A 308 15.83 15.58 7.11
CA ILE A 308 16.89 16.15 6.28
C ILE A 308 16.33 16.65 4.93
N PRO A 309 17.02 17.56 4.22
CA PRO A 309 16.59 18.03 2.91
C PRO A 309 16.48 16.89 1.90
N THR A 310 15.50 16.97 0.99
CA THR A 310 15.39 16.00 -0.11
C THR A 310 16.35 16.34 -1.25
N PHE A 311 16.84 17.57 -1.31
CA PHE A 311 17.85 18.05 -2.25
C PHE A 311 18.99 18.74 -1.49
N GLU A 312 20.23 18.32 -1.79
CA GLU A 312 21.47 18.88 -1.26
C GLU A 312 22.45 19.22 -2.39
N GLY A 313 22.25 20.39 -3.00
CA GLY A 313 23.23 20.98 -3.89
C GLY A 313 24.42 21.60 -3.12
N SER A 314 25.47 21.97 -3.85
CA SER A 314 26.70 22.55 -3.26
C SER A 314 26.51 23.76 -2.34
N ARG A 315 25.40 24.50 -2.49
CA ARG A 315 25.09 25.73 -1.73
C ARG A 315 23.63 25.84 -1.30
N ILE A 316 22.76 24.95 -1.76
CA ILE A 316 21.31 25.07 -1.60
C ILE A 316 20.79 23.74 -1.06
N ARG A 317 19.95 23.85 -0.03
CA ARG A 317 19.22 22.74 0.56
C ARG A 317 17.73 23.02 0.43
N SER A 318 16.96 22.03 0.00
CA SER A 318 15.52 22.20 -0.16
C SER A 318 14.75 20.89 -0.02
N TRP A 319 13.45 21.01 0.25
CA TRP A 319 12.48 19.91 0.30
C TRP A 319 11.54 20.09 -0.88
N VAL A 320 11.91 19.53 -2.03
CA VAL A 320 11.16 19.68 -3.30
C VAL A 320 10.54 18.37 -3.76
N ASP A 321 10.96 17.25 -3.16
CA ASP A 321 10.41 15.92 -3.38
C ASP A 321 9.28 15.69 -2.38
N ILE A 322 8.07 15.46 -2.89
CA ILE A 322 6.86 15.45 -2.08
C ILE A 322 6.14 14.12 -2.28
N THR A 323 5.60 13.57 -1.19
CA THR A 323 4.68 12.43 -1.19
C THR A 323 3.30 12.94 -0.75
N ILE A 324 2.26 12.61 -1.50
CA ILE A 324 0.88 13.04 -1.28
C ILE A 324 0.00 11.79 -1.35
N SER A 325 -0.99 11.68 -0.48
CA SER A 325 -1.95 10.57 -0.52
C SER A 325 -3.35 11.02 -0.13
N ASP A 326 -4.34 10.18 -0.39
CA ASP A 326 -5.64 10.32 0.30
C ASP A 326 -5.51 9.96 1.80
N PRO A 327 -6.49 10.35 2.64
CA PRO A 327 -6.46 10.06 4.08
C PRO A 327 -6.48 8.57 4.44
N PHE A 328 -7.14 7.71 3.64
CA PHE A 328 -7.17 6.28 3.92
C PHE A 328 -5.78 5.67 3.73
N LEU A 329 -5.05 6.04 2.67
CA LEU A 329 -3.69 5.56 2.47
C LEU A 329 -2.71 6.12 3.49
N LEU A 330 -2.87 7.40 3.86
CA LEU A 330 -2.02 8.08 4.84
C LEU A 330 -1.95 7.30 6.17
N GLU A 331 -3.08 6.79 6.66
CA GLU A 331 -3.14 5.99 7.90
C GLU A 331 -2.40 4.64 7.84
N ASN A 332 -2.01 4.22 6.63
CA ASN A 332 -1.37 2.93 6.34
C ASN A 332 0.06 3.07 5.78
N ILE A 333 0.53 4.30 5.55
CA ILE A 333 1.94 4.57 5.26
C ILE A 333 2.68 4.68 6.60
N PHE A 334 3.80 3.97 6.72
CA PHE A 334 4.66 4.02 7.89
C PHE A 334 6.13 4.07 7.50
N GLN A 335 6.98 4.43 8.45
CA GLN A 335 8.43 4.58 8.26
C GLN A 335 8.79 5.52 7.09
N TRP A 336 7.91 6.50 6.82
CA TRP A 336 8.22 7.55 5.84
C TRP A 336 9.43 8.33 6.33
N ARG A 337 10.46 8.45 5.51
CA ARG A 337 11.65 9.23 5.86
C ARG A 337 12.42 9.64 4.63
N VAL A 338 13.14 10.75 4.75
CA VAL A 338 14.23 11.06 3.83
C VAL A 338 15.45 10.30 4.33
N ASP A 339 15.97 9.40 3.50
CA ASP A 339 17.07 8.51 3.85
C ASP A 339 18.44 9.20 3.65
N VAL A 340 19.39 8.85 4.52
CA VAL A 340 20.80 9.27 4.45
C VAL A 340 21.63 8.36 3.53
N GLU A 341 21.04 7.28 3.03
CA GLU A 341 21.74 6.38 2.11
C GLU A 341 22.18 7.10 0.82
N PRO A 342 23.46 6.97 0.43
CA PRO A 342 23.97 7.64 -0.76
C PRO A 342 23.20 7.21 -2.01
N THR A 343 22.67 8.19 -2.73
CA THR A 343 21.94 7.95 -3.99
C THR A 343 22.83 8.10 -5.22
N ASN A 344 24.04 8.66 -5.09
CA ASN A 344 24.86 9.15 -6.21
C ASN A 344 24.12 10.17 -7.12
N SER A 345 23.17 10.87 -6.51
CA SER A 345 22.46 12.06 -6.99
C SER A 345 22.66 13.17 -5.95
N ASP A 346 22.34 14.41 -6.30
CA ASP A 346 22.20 15.51 -5.33
C ASP A 346 20.85 15.48 -4.59
N HIS A 347 19.94 14.58 -4.99
CA HIS A 347 18.72 14.29 -4.24
C HIS A 347 18.91 13.10 -3.28
N ASN A 348 18.41 13.27 -2.06
CA ASN A 348 18.21 12.20 -1.09
C ASN A 348 16.90 11.45 -1.40
N SER A 349 16.89 10.13 -1.23
CA SER A 349 15.70 9.33 -1.48
C SER A 349 14.70 9.42 -0.33
N ILE A 350 13.41 9.38 -0.64
CA ILE A 350 12.35 9.16 0.35
C ILE A 350 12.00 7.67 0.36
N LEU A 351 12.04 7.03 1.52
CA LEU A 351 11.58 5.66 1.71
C LEU A 351 10.32 5.64 2.55
N HIS A 352 9.35 4.81 2.18
CA HIS A 352 8.20 4.51 3.02
C HIS A 352 7.70 3.09 2.77
N SER A 353 7.04 2.52 3.76
CA SER A 353 6.42 1.21 3.67
C SER A 353 4.91 1.32 3.76
N GLN A 354 4.24 0.37 3.13
CA GLN A 354 2.82 0.12 3.31
C GLN A 354 2.63 -1.36 3.66
N HIS A 355 1.66 -1.65 4.52
CA HIS A 355 1.25 -3.01 4.81
C HIS A 355 0.57 -3.56 3.56
N GLU A 356 1.05 -4.69 3.03
CA GLU A 356 0.48 -5.34 1.82
C GLU A 356 -1.02 -5.66 1.98
#